data_AF-A0A086CZV5-F1
#
_entry.id   AF-A0A086CZV5-F1
#
_cell.length_a   1.000
_cell.length_b   1.000
_cell.length_c   1.000
_cell.angle_alpha   90.00
_cell.angle_beta   90.00
_cell.angle_gamma   90.00
#
_symmetry.space_group_name_H-M   'P 1'
#
loop_
_entity.id
_entity.type
_entity.pdbx_description
1 polymer ?
#
loop_
_entity_poly.entity_id
_entity_poly.type
_entity_poly.pdbx_seq_one_letter_code
_entity_poly.pdbx_strand_id
1 'polypeptide(L)' 'MKLTDRGKETPLMKRREQRVLRADSLTALSRQSGIPLSTLKTRIRALMARGISRERAIEIALSRPVGPQGRPRAHDP' A
#
# COMPACT_ATOMS: atom_id res chain seq x y z
N MET A 1 -14.08 55.49 9.04
CA MET A 1 -13.34 54.46 8.30
C MET A 1 -13.49 53.13 9.03
N LYS A 2 -14.07 52.10 8.40
CA LYS A 2 -14.06 50.72 8.89
C LYS A 2 -13.84 49.81 7.67
N LEU A 3 -12.63 49.26 7.58
CA LEU A 3 -12.23 48.27 6.59
C LEU A 3 -12.29 46.90 7.28
N THR A 4 -13.21 46.04 6.86
CA THR A 4 -13.15 44.59 7.11
C THR A 4 -14.03 43.90 6.08
N ASP A 5 -13.72 42.76 5.52
CA ASP A 5 -12.48 42.14 5.10
C ASP A 5 -12.96 41.13 4.04
N ARG A 6 -12.16 40.90 3.01
CA ARG A 6 -12.54 40.14 1.83
C ARG A 6 -12.81 38.68 2.23
N GLY A 7 -14.06 38.25 2.09
CA GLY A 7 -14.45 36.84 2.03
C GLY A 7 -13.85 36.17 0.80
N LYS A 8 -12.54 35.88 0.85
CA LYS A 8 -11.88 34.98 -0.09
C LYS A 8 -12.21 33.56 0.36
N GLU A 9 -13.22 32.99 -0.25
CA GLU A 9 -13.49 31.56 -0.24
C GLU A 9 -12.26 30.83 -0.78
N THR A 10 -11.45 30.29 0.14
CA THR A 10 -10.39 29.36 -0.21
C THR A 10 -11.05 28.00 -0.45
N PRO A 11 -10.78 27.32 -1.58
CA PRO A 11 -11.34 26.00 -1.79
C PRO A 11 -10.76 25.06 -0.74
N LEU A 12 -11.68 24.39 -0.03
CA LEU A 12 -11.44 23.34 0.95
C LEU A 12 -10.44 22.31 0.42
N MET A 13 -9.15 22.50 0.70
CA MET A 13 -8.12 21.46 0.60
C MET A 13 -8.30 20.41 1.71
N LYS A 14 -9.52 19.96 1.97
CA LYS A 14 -9.82 18.83 2.86
C LYS A 14 -9.56 17.54 2.10
N ARG A 15 -8.29 17.11 1.99
CA ARG A 15 -7.87 15.70 1.79
C ARG A 15 -6.35 15.47 1.68
N ARG A 16 -5.51 16.35 2.24
CA ARG A 16 -4.05 16.12 2.23
C ARG A 16 -3.52 15.39 3.46
N GLU A 17 -4.24 15.38 4.58
CA GLU A 17 -3.70 14.86 5.85
C GLU A 17 -3.63 13.32 5.91
N GLN A 18 -4.45 12.60 5.14
CA GLN A 18 -4.38 11.13 5.11
C GLN A 18 -3.22 10.59 4.24
N ARG A 19 -2.44 11.46 3.59
CA ARG A 19 -1.19 11.08 2.91
C ARG A 19 0.01 11.01 3.85
N VAL A 20 -0.10 11.58 5.04
CA VAL A 20 1.05 11.79 5.93
C VAL A 20 1.31 10.56 6.81
N LEU A 21 0.30 9.72 7.05
CA LEU A 21 0.44 8.76 8.13
C LEU A 21 1.31 7.55 7.83
N ARG A 22 1.29 6.94 6.63
CA ARG A 22 2.24 5.86 6.27
C ARG A 22 2.25 5.67 4.78
N ALA A 23 3.43 5.42 4.21
CA ALA A 23 3.67 4.55 3.06
C ALA A 23 4.69 5.18 2.13
N ASP A 24 5.92 4.67 2.17
CA ASP A 24 6.59 4.45 0.90
C ASP A 24 5.57 3.86 -0.08
N SER A 25 5.43 4.50 -1.25
CA SER A 25 4.54 3.98 -2.29
C SER A 25 4.83 2.48 -2.49
N LEU A 26 3.83 1.67 -2.87
CA LEU A 26 4.10 0.24 -3.11
C LEU A 26 5.27 0.02 -4.08
N THR A 27 5.51 0.97 -4.99
CA THR A 27 6.68 1.04 -5.87
C THR A 27 7.99 1.23 -5.10
N ALA A 28 8.04 2.15 -4.14
CA ALA A 28 9.20 2.35 -3.28
C ALA A 28 9.46 1.13 -2.37
N LEU A 29 8.42 0.56 -1.76
CA LEU A 29 8.51 -0.66 -0.96
C LEU A 29 8.99 -1.86 -1.78
N SER A 30 8.52 -1.98 -3.03
CA SER A 30 8.98 -2.99 -3.99
C SER A 30 10.47 -2.85 -4.28
N ARG A 31 10.97 -1.63 -4.51
CA ARG A 31 12.40 -1.37 -4.74
C ARG A 31 13.26 -1.66 -3.51
N GLN A 32 12.81 -1.24 -2.32
CA GLN A 32 13.53 -1.47 -1.07
C GLN A 32 13.60 -2.95 -0.68
N SER A 33 12.51 -3.70 -0.87
CA SER A 33 12.43 -5.11 -0.51
C SER A 33 12.96 -6.07 -1.58
N GLY A 34 13.26 -5.56 -2.79
CA GLY A 34 13.63 -6.40 -3.93
C GLY A 34 12.49 -7.26 -4.48
N ILE A 35 11.26 -7.09 -3.98
CA ILE A 35 10.08 -7.83 -4.43
C ILE A 35 9.48 -7.12 -5.65
N PRO A 36 9.18 -7.81 -6.76
CA PRO A 36 8.48 -7.20 -7.90
C PRO A 36 7.14 -6.57 -7.49
N LEU A 37 6.86 -5.38 -8.01
CA LEU A 37 5.64 -4.63 -7.68
C LEU A 37 4.36 -5.43 -7.98
N SER A 38 4.35 -6.20 -9.07
CA SER A 38 3.25 -7.10 -9.42
C SER A 38 3.02 -8.15 -8.33
N THR A 39 4.08 -8.84 -7.89
CA THR A 39 4.05 -9.80 -6.79
C THR A 39 3.55 -9.19 -5.49
N LEU A 40 4.05 -8.00 -5.14
CA LEU A 40 3.62 -7.27 -3.95
C LEU A 40 2.11 -6.96 -3.99
N LYS A 41 1.62 -6.45 -5.12
CA LYS A 41 0.18 -6.16 -5.33
C LYS A 41 -0.70 -7.42 -5.26
N THR A 42 -0.25 -8.53 -5.86
CA THR A 42 -1.01 -9.79 -5.85
C THR A 42 -1.11 -10.34 -4.44
N ARG A 43 -0.03 -10.29 -3.64
CA ARG A 43 -0.05 -10.75 -2.25
C ARG A 43 -0.93 -9.91 -1.36
N ILE A 44 -0.85 -8.58 -1.47
CA ILE A 44 -1.72 -7.68 -0.72
C ILE A 44 -3.19 -8.01 -1.03
N ARG A 45 -3.54 -8.20 -2.31
CA ARG A 45 -4.89 -8.60 -2.72
C ARG A 45 -5.31 -9.94 -2.11
N ALA A 46 -4.46 -10.96 -2.14
CA ALA A 46 -4.75 -12.27 -1.56
C ALA A 46 -4.94 -12.21 -0.03
N LEU A 47 -4.15 -11.40 0.67
CA LEU A 47 -4.27 -11.20 2.12
C LEU A 47 -5.54 -10.42 2.47
N MET A 48 -5.86 -9.38 1.70
CA MET A 48 -7.12 -8.62 1.87
C MET A 48 -8.36 -9.47 1.59
N ALA A 49 -8.31 -10.36 0.59
CA ALA A 49 -9.38 -11.31 0.31
C ALA A 49 -9.63 -12.28 1.48
N ARG A 50 -8.64 -12.48 2.36
CA ARG A 50 -8.75 -13.26 3.60
C ARG A 50 -9.21 -12.42 4.80
N GLY A 51 -9.64 -11.18 4.57
CA GLY A 51 -10.11 -10.26 5.60
C GLY A 51 -9.00 -9.51 6.36
N ILE A 52 -7.75 -9.58 5.90
CA ILE A 52 -6.64 -8.86 6.54
C ILE A 52 -6.67 -7.39 6.11
N SER A 53 -6.51 -6.47 7.05
CA SER A 53 -6.44 -5.03 6.74
C SER A 53 -5.27 -4.73 5.79
N ARG A 54 -5.42 -3.67 4.98
CA ARG A 54 -4.42 -3.32 3.96
C ARG A 54 -3.05 -3.08 4.56
N GLU A 55 -2.98 -2.38 5.69
CA GLU A 55 -1.74 -2.05 6.40
C GLU A 55 -1.03 -3.34 6.83
N ARG A 56 -1.79 -4.25 7.45
CA ARG A 56 -1.26 -5.54 7.90
C ARG A 56 -0.89 -6.44 6.74
N ALA A 57 -1.63 -6.39 5.64
CA ALA A 57 -1.32 -7.11 4.42
C ALA A 57 0.00 -6.65 3.79
N ILE A 58 0.30 -5.34 3.81
CA ILE A 58 1.57 -4.79 3.35
C ILE A 58 2.73 -5.30 4.22
N GLU A 59 2.60 -5.23 5.55
CA GLU A 59 3.62 -5.74 6.48
C GLU A 59 3.91 -7.24 6.26
N ILE A 60 2.86 -8.06 6.12
CA ILE A 60 3.00 -9.50 5.86
C ILE A 60 3.62 -9.77 4.48
N ALA A 61 3.26 -8.97 3.48
CA ALA A 61 3.80 -9.12 2.13
C ALA A 61 5.30 -8.77 2.04
N LEU A 62 5.76 -7.80 2.85
CA LEU A 62 7.17 -7.38 2.89
C LEU A 62 8.03 -8.28 3.80
N SER A 63 7.49 -8.75 4.92
CA SER A 63 8.24 -9.54 5.91
C SER A 63 8.58 -10.96 5.48
N ARG A 64 7.78 -11.55 4.58
CA ARG A 64 8.00 -12.92 4.11
C ARG A 64 8.50 -12.87 2.68
N PRO A 65 9.81 -13.06 2.39
CA PRO A 65 10.28 -13.21 1.03
C PRO A 65 9.59 -14.41 0.38
N VAL A 66 9.23 -14.29 -0.90
CA VAL A 66 8.76 -15.43 -1.68
C VAL A 66 9.98 -16.30 -1.93
N GLY A 67 10.14 -17.35 -1.12
CA GLY A 67 10.98 -18.47 -1.54
C GLY A 67 10.48 -18.96 -2.90
N PRO A 68 11.36 -19.42 -3.81
CA PRO A 68 10.93 -19.88 -5.13
C PRO A 68 9.72 -20.79 -4.96
N GLN A 69 8.57 -20.39 -5.56
CA GLN A 69 7.44 -21.29 -5.73
C GLN A 69 7.93 -22.35 -6.72
N GLY A 70 8.68 -23.32 -6.21
CA GLY A 70 9.05 -24.51 -6.96
C GLY A 70 7.76 -25.08 -7.55
N ARG A 71 7.84 -25.51 -8.80
CA ARG A 71 6.77 -26.26 -9.47
C ARG A 71 6.28 -27.31 -8.47
N PRO A 72 4.97 -27.38 -8.15
CA PRO A 72 4.47 -28.45 -7.29
C PRO A 72 4.95 -29.76 -7.90
N ARG A 73 5.76 -30.52 -7.16
CA ARG A 73 6.10 -31.88 -7.57
C ARG A 73 4.77 -32.60 -7.62
N ALA A 74 4.36 -32.99 -8.84
CA ALA A 74 3.27 -33.93 -8.99
C ALA A 74 3.63 -35.11 -8.08
N HIS A 75 2.80 -35.33 -7.06
CA HIS A 75 2.91 -36.54 -6.27
C HIS A 75 2.58 -37.67 -7.25
N ASP A 76 3.58 -38.47 -7.59
CA ASP A 76 3.43 -39.70 -8.38
C ASP A 76 2.37 -40.59 -7.71
N PRO A 77 1.49 -41.25 -8.48
CA PRO A 77 0.72 -42.39 -8.00
C PRO A 77 1.58 -43.62 -7.74
#